data_AF-A0A919MXR8-F1
#
_entry.id   AF-A0A919MXR8-F1
#
_cell.length_a   1.000
_cell.length_b   1.000
_cell.length_c   1.000
_cell.angle_alpha   90.00
_cell.angle_beta   90.00
_cell.angle_gamma   90.00
#
_symmetry.space_group_name_H-M   'P 1'
#
loop_
_entity.id
_entity.type
_entity.pdbx_description
1 polymer ?
#
loop_
_entity_poly.entity_id
_entity_poly.type
_entity_poly.pdbx_seq_one_letter_code
_entity_poly.pdbx_strand_id
1 'polypeptide(L)'
;MNARFGRESPESAPTPEGSGAGRDWFEPSPGPAGSEPTQLLPHVPPPPAERQPPPVVVARAVIVYQERPRRPWRLWVFTVAIVALTAGVVLGQTAAFEPVYRPAAGAQEVPVPSAAVASPSPLDQPWPDAAHRVTAPLGPVRERRLEVTGAATVVRVRSADLGEILFDIATTDRSATPSVIDGERGPRLDVVRTGEPGTTGADIQLHAKVAWTLRLAGGPAEQVVDMGAGGVAGIEVTGATGRLVLRLPRPEGTVSISVQGPVGELIVRTPTGTPVRLRLRGGATTAAVDGRAPRKVKAGATLAPAGWSAARDRYDVVTAGAVTSVSAAGE
;
A
#
# COMPACT_ATOMS: atom_id res chain seq x y z
N MET A 1 24.60 65.14 11.04
CA MET A 1 24.49 65.64 9.65
C MET A 1 23.47 64.74 8.95
N ASN A 2 22.15 64.84 9.17
CA ASN A 2 21.14 65.89 8.92
C ASN A 2 20.92 66.28 7.44
N ALA A 3 19.97 65.61 6.79
CA ALA A 3 19.00 66.08 5.77
C ALA A 3 18.06 64.88 5.49
N ARG A 4 16.78 64.76 5.91
CA ARG A 4 15.60 65.63 6.07
C ARG A 4 14.84 65.92 4.75
N PHE A 5 13.60 65.43 4.75
CA PHE A 5 12.38 65.84 4.04
C PHE A 5 12.01 65.28 2.66
N GLY A 6 10.78 64.76 2.62
CA GLY A 6 9.99 64.38 1.46
C GLY A 6 8.72 63.65 1.91
N ARG A 7 7.86 64.35 2.67
CA ARG A 7 6.58 63.87 3.22
C ARG A 7 5.49 64.64 2.47
N GLU A 8 4.69 63.94 1.66
CA GLU A 8 3.40 64.44 1.19
C GLU A 8 2.33 63.36 1.43
N SER A 9 1.21 63.82 1.94
CA SER A 9 -0.08 63.18 2.17
C SER A 9 -1.11 64.31 1.95
N PRO A 10 -2.41 64.08 2.04
CA PRO A 10 -3.28 63.09 1.37
C PRO A 10 -4.48 63.79 0.69
N GLU A 11 -5.02 63.29 -0.43
CA GLU A 11 -6.30 63.81 -0.97
C GLU A 11 -6.83 62.86 -2.06
N SER A 12 -8.12 62.59 -2.28
CA SER A 12 -9.34 62.55 -1.47
C SER A 12 -10.33 61.74 -2.30
N ALA A 13 -11.21 61.02 -1.63
CA ALA A 13 -12.41 60.44 -2.23
C ALA A 13 -13.36 61.55 -2.74
N PRO A 14 -14.31 61.18 -3.61
CA PRO A 14 -15.68 61.59 -3.38
C PRO A 14 -16.64 60.38 -3.29
N THR A 15 -17.52 60.46 -2.30
CA THR A 15 -18.76 59.68 -2.11
C THR A 15 -19.95 60.67 -2.28
N PRO A 16 -21.23 60.27 -2.16
CA PRO A 16 -22.06 59.32 -2.92
C PRO A 16 -23.29 60.01 -3.60
N GLU A 17 -23.96 59.32 -4.52
CA GLU A 17 -25.43 59.30 -4.78
C GLU A 17 -25.69 58.60 -6.14
N GLY A 18 -26.64 57.70 -6.34
CA GLY A 18 -27.76 57.34 -5.51
C GLY A 18 -28.40 55.99 -5.89
N SER A 19 -29.20 55.52 -4.93
CA SER A 19 -30.44 54.74 -5.02
C SER A 19 -30.79 54.04 -6.34
N GLY A 20 -30.93 52.72 -6.27
CA GLY A 20 -31.74 51.94 -7.20
C GLY A 20 -31.67 50.44 -6.92
N ALA A 21 -32.72 49.92 -6.27
CA ALA A 21 -33.25 48.55 -6.33
C ALA A 21 -32.23 47.39 -6.50
N GLY A 22 -32.05 46.54 -5.49
CA GLY A 22 -33.03 45.48 -5.23
C GLY A 22 -32.46 44.18 -5.77
N ARG A 23 -31.94 43.35 -4.86
CA ARG A 23 -31.75 41.92 -5.07
C ARG A 23 -33.07 41.36 -5.59
N ASP A 24 -33.02 40.41 -6.53
CA ASP A 24 -33.97 39.29 -6.64
C ASP A 24 -33.55 38.41 -7.84
N TRP A 25 -32.71 37.41 -7.58
CA TRP A 25 -32.52 36.30 -8.50
C TRP A 25 -33.74 35.39 -8.37
N PHE A 26 -34.55 35.39 -9.43
CA PHE A 26 -35.84 34.73 -9.53
C PHE A 26 -35.75 33.21 -9.31
N GLU A 27 -36.44 32.76 -8.27
CA GLU A 27 -36.90 31.40 -8.03
C GLU A 27 -38.33 31.31 -8.59
N PRO A 28 -38.66 30.45 -9.57
CA PRO A 28 -40.04 30.33 -10.01
C PRO A 28 -40.78 29.30 -9.15
N SER A 29 -41.73 29.79 -8.35
CA SER A 29 -42.83 29.00 -7.77
C SER A 29 -44.18 29.43 -8.38
N PRO A 30 -45.20 28.55 -8.37
CA PRO A 30 -46.12 28.35 -9.50
C PRO A 30 -47.34 29.27 -9.49
N GLY A 31 -47.78 29.67 -10.68
CA GLY A 31 -49.03 30.40 -10.92
C GLY A 31 -50.12 29.51 -11.55
N PRO A 32 -51.41 29.88 -11.40
CA PRO A 32 -52.53 28.95 -11.31
C PRO A 32 -53.10 28.48 -12.66
N ALA A 33 -53.83 27.36 -12.56
CA ALA A 33 -54.60 26.73 -13.63
C ALA A 33 -55.53 27.71 -14.37
N GLY A 34 -55.35 27.78 -15.68
CA GLY A 34 -56.23 28.47 -16.63
C GLY A 34 -56.38 27.59 -17.87
N SER A 35 -57.62 27.26 -18.16
CA SER A 35 -58.17 26.35 -19.16
C SER A 35 -57.79 26.62 -20.62
N GLU A 36 -57.44 25.57 -21.38
CA GLU A 36 -57.67 25.47 -22.83
C GLU A 36 -57.57 23.99 -23.30
N PRO A 37 -58.12 23.61 -24.47
CA PRO A 37 -59.29 22.75 -24.54
C PRO A 37 -58.98 21.28 -24.91
N THR A 38 -59.78 20.41 -24.32
CA THR A 38 -59.91 18.97 -24.55
C THR A 38 -60.04 18.60 -26.03
N GLN A 39 -59.05 17.92 -26.60
CA GLN A 39 -59.31 17.04 -27.74
C GLN A 39 -59.91 15.72 -27.21
N LEU A 40 -61.19 15.56 -27.53
CA LEU A 40 -62.05 14.42 -27.22
C LEU A 40 -61.56 13.15 -27.93
N LEU A 41 -61.02 12.19 -27.17
CA LEU A 41 -60.94 10.80 -27.61
C LEU A 41 -62.27 10.10 -27.27
N PRO A 42 -62.89 9.35 -28.20
CA PRO A 42 -64.23 8.78 -28.01
C PRO A 42 -64.27 7.78 -26.85
N HIS A 43 -65.19 8.01 -25.92
CA HIS A 43 -65.51 7.08 -24.84
C HIS A 43 -66.40 5.94 -25.39
N VAL A 44 -65.83 4.75 -25.52
CA VAL A 44 -66.58 3.52 -25.86
C VAL A 44 -67.09 2.88 -24.57
N PRO A 45 -68.41 2.76 -24.35
CA PRO A 45 -68.94 2.10 -23.17
C PRO A 45 -68.75 0.57 -23.27
N PRO A 46 -68.44 -0.13 -22.16
CA PRO A 46 -68.33 -1.58 -22.18
C PRO A 46 -69.69 -2.24 -22.46
N PRO A 47 -69.74 -3.32 -23.26
CA PRO A 47 -70.96 -4.07 -23.53
C PRO A 47 -71.44 -4.86 -22.29
N PRO A 48 -72.75 -5.15 -22.18
CA PRO A 48 -73.32 -5.90 -21.06
C PRO A 48 -72.82 -7.36 -21.03
N ALA A 49 -72.71 -7.92 -19.82
CA ALA A 49 -72.18 -9.24 -19.58
C ALA A 49 -73.10 -10.36 -20.09
N GLU A 50 -72.77 -10.95 -21.24
CA GLU A 50 -73.34 -12.22 -21.69
C GLU A 50 -72.42 -13.40 -21.32
N ARG A 51 -73.02 -14.44 -20.73
CA ARG A 51 -72.35 -15.68 -20.30
C ARG A 51 -71.94 -16.50 -21.52
N GLN A 52 -70.66 -16.85 -21.64
CA GLN A 52 -70.22 -17.91 -22.56
C GLN A 52 -69.10 -18.78 -21.93
N PRO A 53 -69.10 -20.11 -22.18
CA PRO A 53 -68.45 -21.13 -21.36
C PRO A 53 -66.93 -21.22 -21.56
N PRO A 54 -66.18 -21.83 -20.63
CA PRO A 54 -64.72 -21.82 -20.66
C PRO A 54 -64.14 -22.66 -21.82
N PRO A 55 -63.14 -22.14 -22.56
CA PRO A 55 -62.42 -22.90 -23.56
C PRO A 55 -61.51 -23.95 -22.92
N VAL A 56 -61.62 -25.19 -23.42
CA VAL A 56 -60.75 -26.32 -23.10
C VAL A 56 -59.35 -26.03 -23.63
N VAL A 57 -58.40 -25.81 -22.72
CA VAL A 57 -56.97 -25.69 -23.05
C VAL A 57 -56.28 -27.01 -22.76
N VAL A 58 -55.81 -27.68 -23.83
CA VAL A 58 -54.95 -28.86 -23.77
C VAL A 58 -53.56 -28.42 -23.29
N ALA A 59 -53.30 -28.58 -21.99
CA ALA A 59 -52.00 -28.29 -21.39
C ALA A 59 -50.99 -29.40 -21.75
N ARG A 60 -49.94 -29.04 -22.49
CA ARG A 60 -48.72 -29.85 -22.56
C ARG A 60 -48.06 -29.87 -21.18
N ALA A 61 -48.09 -31.03 -20.53
CA ALA A 61 -47.40 -31.27 -19.28
C ALA A 61 -45.88 -31.27 -19.50
N VAL A 62 -45.19 -30.27 -18.97
CA VAL A 62 -43.76 -30.38 -18.62
C VAL A 62 -43.72 -30.63 -17.12
N ILE A 63 -43.35 -31.84 -16.73
CA ILE A 63 -43.18 -32.24 -15.34
C ILE A 63 -41.95 -31.48 -14.81
N VAL A 64 -42.19 -30.38 -14.10
CA VAL A 64 -41.16 -29.77 -13.24
C VAL A 64 -41.14 -30.57 -11.95
N TYR A 65 -40.08 -31.37 -11.77
CA TYR A 65 -39.83 -32.09 -10.54
C TYR A 65 -39.42 -31.08 -9.45
N GLN A 66 -40.40 -30.55 -8.72
CA GLN A 66 -40.13 -29.87 -7.45
C GLN A 66 -39.86 -30.96 -6.41
N GLU A 67 -38.60 -31.37 -6.30
CA GLU A 67 -38.12 -32.10 -5.13
C GLU A 67 -38.35 -31.23 -3.90
N ARG A 68 -39.47 -31.46 -3.20
CA ARG A 68 -39.62 -31.07 -1.80
C ARG A 68 -38.63 -31.93 -1.01
N PRO A 69 -37.56 -31.38 -0.42
CA PRO A 69 -36.68 -32.18 0.41
C PRO A 69 -37.42 -32.50 1.70
N ARG A 70 -37.93 -33.73 1.78
CA ARG A 70 -38.34 -34.36 3.02
C ARG A 70 -37.08 -34.58 3.88
N ARG A 71 -36.84 -33.67 4.83
CA ARG A 71 -36.19 -33.84 6.15
C ARG A 71 -35.28 -32.64 6.48
N PRO A 72 -35.75 -31.68 7.30
CA PRO A 72 -34.94 -30.52 7.72
C PRO A 72 -33.87 -30.87 8.79
N TRP A 73 -33.78 -32.13 9.23
CA TRP A 73 -32.88 -32.48 10.32
C TRP A 73 -31.39 -32.43 9.93
N ARG A 74 -31.05 -32.77 8.69
CA ARG A 74 -29.64 -32.77 8.23
C ARG A 74 -29.05 -31.38 8.04
N LEU A 75 -29.88 -30.37 7.74
CA LEU A 75 -29.43 -28.99 7.63
C LEU A 75 -29.09 -28.39 9.00
N TRP A 76 -29.85 -28.72 10.04
CA TRP A 76 -29.54 -28.31 11.41
C TRP A 76 -28.25 -28.95 11.95
N VAL A 77 -27.99 -30.21 11.62
CA VAL A 77 -26.73 -30.89 12.02
C VAL A 77 -25.52 -30.26 11.33
N PHE A 78 -25.64 -29.86 10.06
CA PHE A 78 -24.55 -29.18 9.35
C PHE A 78 -24.25 -27.79 9.93
N THR A 79 -25.28 -27.01 10.29
CA THR A 79 -25.07 -25.69 10.92
C THR A 79 -24.47 -25.83 12.31
N VAL A 80 -24.90 -26.80 13.12
CA VAL A 80 -24.29 -27.08 14.44
C VAL A 80 -22.84 -27.57 14.29
N ALA A 81 -22.54 -28.41 13.30
CA ALA A 81 -21.18 -28.87 13.03
C ALA A 81 -20.26 -27.72 12.60
N ILE A 82 -20.74 -26.78 11.77
CA ILE A 82 -19.97 -25.61 11.35
C ILE A 82 -19.74 -24.65 12.54
N VAL A 83 -20.77 -24.39 13.36
CA VAL A 83 -20.62 -23.54 14.56
C VAL A 83 -19.68 -24.18 15.58
N ALA A 84 -19.76 -25.50 15.79
CA ALA A 84 -18.85 -26.24 16.66
C ALA A 84 -17.40 -26.28 16.12
N LEU A 85 -17.20 -26.35 14.80
CA LEU A 85 -15.88 -26.24 14.17
C LEU A 85 -15.30 -24.83 14.32
N THR A 86 -16.11 -23.78 14.21
CA THR A 86 -15.65 -22.41 14.44
C THR A 86 -15.37 -22.10 15.91
N ALA A 87 -16.17 -22.61 16.85
CA ALA A 87 -15.90 -22.46 18.28
C ALA A 87 -14.71 -23.33 18.74
N GLY A 88 -14.55 -24.53 18.19
CA GLY A 88 -13.42 -25.42 18.48
C GLY A 88 -12.08 -24.91 17.95
N VAL A 89 -12.05 -24.16 16.84
CA VAL A 89 -10.83 -23.52 16.33
C VAL A 89 -10.47 -22.25 17.11
N VAL A 90 -11.46 -21.51 17.61
CA VAL A 90 -11.22 -20.31 18.43
C VAL A 90 -10.84 -20.64 19.88
N LEU A 91 -11.31 -21.77 20.44
CA LEU A 91 -10.93 -22.25 21.78
C LEU A 91 -9.76 -23.27 21.77
N GLY A 92 -9.48 -23.91 20.64
CA GLY A 92 -8.36 -24.85 20.48
C GLY A 92 -6.98 -24.20 20.36
N GLN A 93 -6.89 -22.87 20.25
CA GLN A 93 -5.64 -22.13 20.20
C GLN A 93 -5.24 -21.51 21.55
N THR A 94 -6.06 -21.63 22.61
CA THR A 94 -5.75 -21.08 23.94
C THR A 94 -5.31 -22.13 24.96
N ALA A 95 -5.17 -23.40 24.58
CA ALA A 95 -4.84 -24.50 25.49
C ALA A 95 -3.52 -25.25 25.17
N ALA A 96 -2.64 -24.70 24.33
CA ALA A 96 -1.38 -25.36 23.97
C ALA A 96 -0.11 -24.51 24.24
N PHE A 97 -0.19 -23.52 25.14
CA PHE A 97 0.99 -22.84 25.69
C PHE A 97 0.76 -22.54 27.18
N GLU A 98 0.74 -23.58 28.00
CA GLU A 98 1.27 -23.43 29.35
C GLU A 98 2.80 -23.58 29.25
N PRO A 99 3.59 -22.51 29.46
CA PRO A 99 5.01 -22.67 29.64
C PRO A 99 5.21 -23.38 30.98
N VAL A 100 5.36 -24.71 30.95
CA VAL A 100 5.94 -25.45 32.07
C VAL A 100 7.39 -24.96 32.19
N TYR A 101 7.61 -24.01 33.09
CA TYR A 101 8.93 -23.61 33.52
C TYR A 101 9.55 -24.80 34.27
N ARG A 102 10.39 -25.58 33.58
CA ARG A 102 11.36 -26.44 34.25
C ARG A 102 12.48 -25.53 34.77
N PRO A 103 12.74 -25.47 36.08
CA PRO A 103 13.95 -24.85 36.57
C PRO A 103 15.16 -25.62 36.01
N ALA A 104 16.08 -24.91 35.40
CA ALA A 104 17.32 -25.46 34.86
C ALA A 104 18.24 -25.87 36.00
N ALA A 105 18.08 -27.11 36.47
CA ALA A 105 19.09 -27.83 37.21
C ALA A 105 19.47 -29.05 36.35
N GLY A 106 20.56 -28.92 35.57
CA GLY A 106 21.18 -30.07 34.87
C GLY A 106 21.15 -30.07 33.34
N ALA A 107 21.20 -28.92 32.66
CA ALA A 107 21.46 -28.92 31.21
C ALA A 107 22.97 -29.07 30.95
N GLN A 108 23.39 -30.29 30.64
CA GLN A 108 24.69 -30.56 30.00
C GLN A 108 24.82 -29.74 28.71
N GLU A 109 25.98 -29.10 28.51
CA GLU A 109 26.32 -28.37 27.28
C GLU A 109 26.23 -29.30 26.06
N VAL A 110 25.29 -29.00 25.17
CA VAL A 110 25.25 -29.58 23.82
C VAL A 110 26.24 -28.80 22.97
N PRO A 111 27.24 -29.45 22.31
CA PRO A 111 28.20 -28.74 21.48
C PRO A 111 27.48 -28.11 20.29
N VAL A 112 27.59 -26.79 20.17
CA VAL A 112 27.13 -26.02 19.00
C VAL A 112 27.88 -26.51 17.76
N PRO A 113 27.19 -27.01 16.70
CA PRO A 113 27.88 -27.29 15.45
C PRO A 113 28.41 -25.98 14.87
N SER A 114 29.73 -25.95 14.70
CA SER A 114 30.47 -24.86 14.08
C SER A 114 30.03 -24.67 12.62
N ALA A 115 29.84 -23.41 12.23
CA ALA A 115 29.65 -22.91 10.88
C ALA A 115 28.43 -23.45 10.10
N ALA A 116 27.25 -22.91 10.41
CA ALA A 116 26.29 -22.64 9.33
C ALA A 116 26.97 -21.65 8.38
N VAL A 117 27.32 -22.11 7.17
CA VAL A 117 27.79 -21.25 6.08
C VAL A 117 26.82 -20.08 5.99
N ALA A 118 27.29 -18.87 6.27
CA ALA A 118 26.47 -17.67 6.15
C ALA A 118 25.96 -17.62 4.71
N SER A 119 24.64 -17.77 4.51
CA SER A 119 24.04 -17.45 3.22
C SER A 119 24.50 -16.05 2.82
N PRO A 120 24.92 -15.83 1.57
CA PRO A 120 25.33 -14.51 1.14
C PRO A 120 24.21 -13.52 1.48
N SER A 121 24.56 -12.35 2.04
CA SER A 121 23.57 -11.33 2.34
C SER A 121 22.79 -11.03 1.06
N PRO A 122 21.47 -10.86 1.10
CA PRO A 122 20.69 -10.45 -0.07
C PRO A 122 21.18 -9.14 -0.72
N LEU A 123 21.96 -8.34 0.03
CA LEU A 123 22.61 -7.10 -0.42
C LEU A 123 23.88 -7.34 -1.24
N ASP A 124 24.52 -8.50 -1.09
CA ASP A 124 25.83 -8.82 -1.69
C ASP A 124 25.71 -9.70 -2.93
N GLN A 125 24.48 -9.97 -3.38
CA GLN A 125 24.23 -10.84 -4.51
C GLN A 125 24.71 -10.15 -5.82
N PRO A 126 25.49 -10.85 -6.67
CA PRO A 126 25.89 -10.30 -7.96
C PRO A 126 24.67 -10.05 -8.85
N TRP A 127 24.84 -9.17 -9.85
CA TRP A 127 23.78 -8.92 -10.82
C TRP A 127 23.40 -10.22 -11.54
N PRO A 128 22.10 -10.52 -11.74
CA PRO A 128 21.70 -11.72 -12.46
C PRO A 128 22.15 -11.67 -13.93
N ASP A 129 22.57 -12.82 -14.44
CA ASP A 129 22.58 -13.08 -15.88
C ASP A 129 21.15 -13.41 -16.31
N ALA A 130 20.39 -12.38 -16.66
CA ALA A 130 18.94 -12.45 -16.78
C ALA A 130 18.50 -12.73 -18.21
N ALA A 131 17.52 -13.64 -18.35
CA ALA A 131 16.90 -13.95 -19.64
C ALA A 131 16.05 -12.79 -20.18
N HIS A 132 15.48 -11.97 -19.30
CA HIS A 132 14.71 -10.80 -19.66
C HIS A 132 15.26 -9.56 -18.96
N ARG A 133 15.58 -8.55 -19.76
CA ARG A 133 16.25 -7.33 -19.31
C ARG A 133 15.71 -6.12 -20.06
N VAL A 134 15.56 -5.00 -19.36
CA VAL A 134 15.12 -3.72 -19.92
C VAL A 134 16.00 -2.61 -19.35
N THR A 135 16.48 -1.73 -20.23
CA THR A 135 17.32 -0.58 -19.87
C THR A 135 16.72 0.71 -20.43
N ALA A 136 17.01 1.84 -19.81
CA ALA A 136 16.69 3.16 -20.36
C ALA A 136 17.90 4.11 -20.29
N PRO A 137 18.05 5.06 -21.22
CA PRO A 137 19.12 6.07 -21.17
C PRO A 137 18.87 7.11 -20.06
N LEU A 138 19.93 7.63 -19.44
CA LEU A 138 19.90 8.60 -18.34
C LEU A 138 19.13 9.88 -18.70
N GLY A 139 19.46 10.47 -19.85
CA GLY A 139 18.89 11.74 -20.28
C GLY A 139 19.19 12.91 -19.32
N PRO A 140 18.46 14.04 -19.41
CA PRO A 140 18.69 15.23 -18.58
C PRO A 140 18.10 15.11 -17.15
N VAL A 141 17.71 13.91 -16.75
CA VAL A 141 16.89 13.64 -15.59
C VAL A 141 17.67 13.77 -14.30
N ARG A 142 17.10 14.47 -13.31
CA ARG A 142 17.68 14.62 -11.97
C ARG A 142 16.82 13.99 -10.88
N GLU A 143 15.52 13.91 -11.09
CA GLU A 143 14.56 13.34 -10.16
C GLU A 143 13.57 12.45 -10.88
N ARG A 144 13.25 11.29 -10.30
CA ARG A 144 12.27 10.33 -10.83
C ARG A 144 11.55 9.60 -9.74
N ARG A 145 10.38 9.07 -10.10
CA ARG A 145 9.67 8.07 -9.33
C ARG A 145 9.66 6.77 -10.11
N LEU A 146 9.87 5.66 -9.41
CA LEU A 146 9.72 4.31 -9.94
C LEU A 146 8.60 3.63 -9.17
N GLU A 147 7.58 3.14 -9.87
CA GLU A 147 6.54 2.30 -9.28
C GLU A 147 6.75 0.84 -9.70
N VAL A 148 6.94 -0.06 -8.73
CA VAL A 148 7.07 -1.50 -8.94
C VAL A 148 5.75 -2.16 -8.56
N THR A 149 5.13 -2.84 -9.52
CA THR A 149 3.87 -3.56 -9.39
C THR A 149 4.02 -4.99 -9.94
N GLY A 150 2.99 -5.82 -9.75
CA GLY A 150 2.94 -7.17 -10.30
C GLY A 150 3.12 -8.26 -9.24
N ALA A 151 3.26 -9.50 -9.70
CA ALA A 151 3.21 -10.69 -8.85
C ALA A 151 4.60 -11.18 -8.40
N ALA A 152 5.52 -10.25 -8.13
CA ALA A 152 6.87 -10.60 -7.68
C ALA A 152 6.85 -11.16 -6.25
N THR A 153 7.51 -12.30 -6.03
CA THR A 153 7.78 -12.86 -4.70
C THR A 153 9.04 -12.25 -4.08
N VAL A 154 9.99 -11.81 -4.92
CA VAL A 154 11.23 -11.15 -4.50
C VAL A 154 11.46 -9.91 -5.36
N VAL A 155 11.74 -8.78 -4.72
CA VAL A 155 12.15 -7.54 -5.40
C VAL A 155 13.44 -7.04 -4.76
N ARG A 156 14.47 -6.82 -5.58
CA ARG A 156 15.71 -6.16 -5.15
C ARG A 156 15.90 -4.89 -5.94
N VAL A 157 16.07 -3.78 -5.24
CA VAL A 157 16.40 -2.48 -5.82
C VAL A 157 17.77 -2.09 -5.32
N ARG A 158 18.67 -1.66 -6.19
CA ARG A 158 19.97 -1.13 -5.81
C ARG A 158 20.35 0.12 -6.60
N SER A 159 20.97 1.10 -5.95
CA SER A 159 21.58 2.22 -6.67
C SER A 159 23.03 1.91 -7.05
N ALA A 160 23.46 2.39 -8.21
CA ALA A 160 24.82 2.20 -8.73
C ALA A 160 25.24 3.35 -9.66
N ASP A 161 26.54 3.47 -9.92
CA ASP A 161 27.01 4.27 -11.07
C ASP A 161 26.78 3.46 -12.34
N LEU A 162 25.87 3.94 -13.19
CA LEU A 162 25.45 3.28 -14.42
C LEU A 162 25.90 4.06 -15.68
N GLY A 163 26.73 5.08 -15.53
CA GLY A 163 27.12 5.96 -16.64
C GLY A 163 25.91 6.61 -17.32
N GLU A 164 25.72 6.36 -18.62
CA GLU A 164 24.64 6.95 -19.43
C GLU A 164 23.31 6.17 -19.35
N ILE A 165 23.18 5.21 -18.42
CA ILE A 165 21.98 4.39 -18.23
C ILE A 165 21.19 4.90 -17.01
N LEU A 166 19.89 5.14 -17.18
CA LEU A 166 18.97 5.57 -16.10
C LEU A 166 18.67 4.44 -15.13
N PHE A 167 18.30 3.29 -15.70
CA PHE A 167 18.01 2.07 -14.97
C PHE A 167 18.35 0.86 -15.82
N ASP A 168 18.61 -0.25 -15.14
CA ASP A 168 18.80 -1.56 -15.70
C ASP A 168 17.97 -2.55 -14.87
N ILE A 169 17.00 -3.20 -15.49
CA ILE A 169 16.02 -4.05 -14.82
C ILE A 169 16.12 -5.44 -15.42
N ALA A 170 16.28 -6.43 -14.55
CA ALA A 170 16.39 -7.84 -14.89
C ALA A 170 15.39 -8.66 -14.08
N THR A 171 14.85 -9.74 -14.65
CA THR A 171 14.13 -10.74 -13.86
C THR A 171 15.10 -11.76 -13.28
N THR A 172 14.73 -12.34 -12.13
CA THR A 172 15.56 -13.34 -11.44
C THR A 172 15.84 -14.56 -12.34
N ASP A 173 14.84 -14.95 -13.12
CA ASP A 173 14.88 -16.06 -14.08
C ASP A 173 13.84 -15.85 -15.20
N ARG A 174 13.49 -16.91 -15.93
CA ARG A 174 12.52 -16.91 -17.04
C ARG A 174 11.05 -17.00 -16.60
N SER A 175 10.78 -17.17 -15.30
CA SER A 175 9.40 -17.27 -14.77
C SER A 175 8.63 -15.94 -14.83
N ALA A 176 9.31 -14.84 -15.13
CA ALA A 176 8.74 -13.51 -15.26
C ALA A 176 9.36 -12.73 -16.41
N THR A 177 8.64 -11.73 -16.90
CA THR A 177 9.13 -10.71 -17.84
C THR A 177 8.89 -9.32 -17.24
N PRO A 178 9.85 -8.39 -17.38
CA PRO A 178 9.65 -7.01 -16.95
C PRO A 178 8.92 -6.23 -18.04
N SER A 179 7.81 -5.58 -17.68
CA SER A 179 7.10 -4.64 -18.54
C SER A 179 7.22 -3.24 -17.95
N VAL A 180 7.94 -2.35 -18.64
CA VAL A 180 8.12 -0.97 -18.19
C VAL A 180 7.29 -0.04 -19.07
N ILE A 181 6.39 0.70 -18.44
CA ILE A 181 5.60 1.75 -19.09
C ILE A 181 6.05 3.08 -18.50
N ASP A 182 6.62 3.95 -19.33
CA ASP A 182 6.94 5.30 -18.91
C ASP A 182 5.69 6.18 -18.96
N GLY A 183 5.56 7.08 -17.98
CA GLY A 183 4.39 7.94 -17.84
C GLY A 183 4.73 9.24 -17.13
N GLU A 184 3.75 10.13 -16.99
CA GLU A 184 3.98 11.46 -16.40
C GLU A 184 4.55 11.42 -14.98
N ARG A 185 4.23 10.36 -14.22
CA ARG A 185 4.71 10.16 -12.85
C ARG A 185 6.01 9.36 -12.77
N GLY A 186 6.67 9.11 -13.90
CA GLY A 186 7.85 8.24 -14.02
C GLY A 186 7.52 6.80 -14.39
N PRO A 187 8.55 5.96 -14.56
CA PRO A 187 8.41 4.58 -15.00
C PRO A 187 7.59 3.73 -14.02
N ARG A 188 6.69 2.93 -14.57
CA ARG A 188 6.00 1.85 -13.87
C ARG A 188 6.50 0.50 -14.41
N LEU A 189 7.09 -0.29 -13.53
CA LEU A 189 7.48 -1.67 -13.77
C LEU A 189 6.34 -2.60 -13.33
N ASP A 190 5.90 -3.46 -14.23
CA ASP A 190 5.06 -4.61 -13.93
C ASP A 190 5.86 -5.92 -14.14
N VAL A 191 5.92 -6.76 -13.11
CA VAL A 191 6.58 -8.06 -13.17
C VAL A 191 5.53 -9.11 -13.54
N VAL A 192 5.52 -9.50 -14.81
CA VAL A 192 4.49 -10.35 -15.42
C VAL A 192 4.95 -11.80 -15.48
N ARG A 193 4.21 -12.71 -14.86
CA ARG A 193 4.52 -14.15 -14.88
C ARG A 193 4.38 -14.72 -16.29
N THR A 194 5.36 -15.51 -16.73
CA THR A 194 5.37 -16.19 -18.04
C THR A 194 4.65 -17.55 -18.02
N GLY A 195 4.56 -18.16 -16.83
CA GLY A 195 4.06 -19.53 -16.64
C GLY A 195 5.20 -20.56 -16.54
N GLU A 196 6.44 -20.15 -16.81
CA GLU A 196 7.60 -21.02 -16.57
C GLU A 196 7.84 -21.23 -15.07
N PRO A 197 8.35 -22.41 -14.65
CA PRO A 197 8.76 -22.64 -13.28
C PRO A 197 9.90 -21.70 -12.87
N GLY A 198 9.86 -21.18 -11.64
CA GLY A 198 10.93 -20.35 -11.12
C GLY A 198 10.47 -19.38 -10.03
N THR A 199 11.36 -18.49 -9.64
CA THR A 199 11.11 -17.41 -8.69
C THR A 199 10.69 -16.16 -9.45
N THR A 200 9.40 -15.83 -9.41
CA THR A 200 8.89 -14.59 -9.99
C THR A 200 9.51 -13.41 -9.24
N GLY A 201 10.53 -12.77 -9.78
CA GLY A 201 11.21 -11.66 -9.11
C GLY A 201 11.94 -10.74 -10.07
N ALA A 202 12.36 -9.59 -9.55
CA ALA A 202 13.09 -8.58 -10.30
C ALA A 202 14.26 -8.02 -9.48
N ASP A 203 15.39 -7.88 -10.15
CA ASP A 203 16.56 -7.12 -9.70
C ASP A 203 16.60 -5.81 -10.52
N ILE A 204 16.68 -4.69 -9.81
CA ILE A 204 16.50 -3.34 -10.36
C ILE A 204 17.72 -2.51 -9.99
N GLN A 205 18.45 -2.01 -10.98
CA GLN A 205 19.54 -1.08 -10.83
C GLN A 205 19.09 0.33 -11.21
N LEU A 206 19.35 1.29 -10.32
CA LEU A 206 18.99 2.68 -10.49
C LEU A 206 20.24 3.56 -10.52
N HIS A 207 20.25 4.55 -11.40
CA HIS A 207 21.37 5.49 -11.46
C HIS A 207 21.47 6.31 -10.16
N ALA A 208 22.62 6.24 -9.48
CA ALA A 208 22.80 6.78 -8.13
C ALA A 208 22.75 8.32 -8.03
N LYS A 209 22.99 9.04 -9.13
CA LYS A 209 22.91 10.52 -9.17
C LYS A 209 21.50 11.06 -9.47
N VAL A 210 20.51 10.19 -9.63
CA VAL A 210 19.10 10.59 -9.79
C VAL A 210 18.42 10.44 -8.44
N ALA A 211 17.64 11.43 -8.03
CA ALA A 211 16.84 11.38 -6.81
C ALA A 211 15.56 10.56 -7.07
N TRP A 212 15.49 9.36 -6.47
CA TRP A 212 14.43 8.38 -6.68
C TRP A 212 13.40 8.39 -5.55
N THR A 213 12.14 8.53 -5.92
CA THR A 213 11.00 8.13 -5.07
C THR A 213 10.56 6.73 -5.48
N LEU A 214 10.69 5.75 -4.60
CA LEU A 214 10.32 4.36 -4.87
C LEU A 214 8.91 4.08 -4.35
N ARG A 215 8.03 3.55 -5.20
CA ARG A 215 6.76 2.96 -4.76
C ARG A 215 6.76 1.48 -5.03
N LEU A 216 6.78 0.68 -3.98
CA LEU A 216 6.78 -0.76 -4.03
C LEU A 216 5.38 -1.27 -3.69
N ALA A 217 4.73 -1.90 -4.65
CA ALA A 217 3.39 -2.45 -4.54
C ALA A 217 3.40 -3.96 -4.83
N GLY A 218 2.33 -4.65 -4.44
CA GLY A 218 2.16 -6.08 -4.73
C GLY A 218 2.63 -7.03 -3.63
N GLY A 219 3.13 -6.52 -2.51
CA GLY A 219 3.45 -7.30 -1.32
C GLY A 219 4.35 -8.54 -1.52
N PRO A 220 5.54 -8.42 -2.16
CA PRO A 220 6.49 -9.52 -2.23
C PRO A 220 6.78 -10.13 -0.86
N ALA A 221 7.14 -11.41 -0.83
CA ALA A 221 7.58 -12.07 0.40
C ALA A 221 8.86 -11.42 0.94
N GLU A 222 9.79 -11.06 0.05
CA GLU A 222 11.03 -10.35 0.39
C GLU A 222 11.24 -9.13 -0.52
N GLN A 223 11.60 -8.01 0.11
CA GLN A 223 11.96 -6.76 -0.53
C GLN A 223 13.28 -6.24 0.03
N VAL A 224 14.24 -6.01 -0.85
CA VAL A 224 15.55 -5.48 -0.49
C VAL A 224 15.77 -4.20 -1.27
N VAL A 225 16.01 -3.10 -0.58
CA VAL A 225 16.25 -1.78 -1.17
C VAL A 225 17.60 -1.28 -0.67
N ASP A 226 18.56 -1.28 -1.57
CA ASP A 226 19.93 -0.88 -1.33
C ASP A 226 20.27 0.41 -2.08
N MET A 227 20.02 1.53 -1.44
CA MET A 227 20.33 2.85 -2.00
C MET A 227 21.68 3.37 -1.51
N GLY A 228 22.58 2.48 -1.05
CA GLY A 228 23.84 2.87 -0.42
C GLY A 228 24.76 3.74 -1.30
N ALA A 229 24.64 3.64 -2.63
CA ALA A 229 25.39 4.48 -3.55
C ALA A 229 24.81 5.91 -3.71
N GLY A 230 23.64 6.19 -3.12
CA GLY A 230 22.96 7.49 -3.19
C GLY A 230 21.61 7.43 -3.88
N GLY A 231 21.01 8.61 -4.08
CA GLY A 231 19.85 8.80 -4.95
C GLY A 231 18.50 8.42 -4.34
N VAL A 232 18.35 8.30 -3.02
CA VAL A 232 17.03 8.07 -2.39
C VAL A 232 16.38 9.40 -1.99
N ALA A 233 15.17 9.65 -2.49
CA ALA A 233 14.34 10.80 -2.14
C ALA A 233 13.10 10.40 -1.31
N GLY A 234 12.64 9.16 -1.44
CA GLY A 234 11.51 8.64 -0.67
C GLY A 234 11.21 7.19 -0.98
N ILE A 235 10.53 6.50 -0.05
CA ILE A 235 10.12 5.10 -0.21
C ILE A 235 8.68 4.94 0.29
N GLU A 236 7.83 4.34 -0.54
CA GLU A 236 6.45 4.02 -0.24
C GLU A 236 6.25 2.51 -0.47
N VAL A 237 5.95 1.76 0.59
CA VAL A 237 5.64 0.34 0.52
C VAL A 237 4.16 0.12 0.76
N THR A 238 3.51 -0.52 -0.20
CA THR A 238 2.08 -0.83 -0.17
C THR A 238 1.88 -2.34 -0.29
N GLY A 239 0.92 -2.87 0.46
CA GLY A 239 0.71 -4.32 0.58
C GLY A 239 1.48 -4.94 1.75
N ALA A 240 1.17 -6.21 2.03
CA ALA A 240 1.81 -6.97 3.08
C ALA A 240 3.14 -7.55 2.59
N THR A 241 4.18 -7.57 3.43
CA THR A 241 5.47 -8.18 3.06
C THR A 241 6.07 -8.95 4.22
N GLY A 242 6.73 -10.07 3.93
CA GLY A 242 7.36 -10.90 4.96
C GLY A 242 8.60 -10.21 5.53
N ARG A 243 9.45 -9.70 4.65
CA ARG A 243 10.73 -9.09 5.02
C ARG A 243 11.05 -7.89 4.13
N LEU A 244 11.33 -6.75 4.76
CA LEU A 244 11.74 -5.50 4.12
C LEU A 244 13.09 -5.05 4.69
N VAL A 245 14.11 -5.04 3.85
CA VAL A 245 15.46 -4.57 4.19
C VAL A 245 15.75 -3.29 3.44
N LEU A 246 16.08 -2.23 4.17
CA LEU A 246 16.46 -0.93 3.63
C LEU A 246 17.90 -0.64 4.03
N ARG A 247 18.83 -0.57 3.06
CA ARG A 247 20.18 -0.02 3.25
C ARG A 247 20.22 1.34 2.56
N LEU A 248 20.38 2.38 3.36
CA LEU A 248 20.17 3.76 2.91
C LEU A 248 21.48 4.56 3.04
N PRO A 249 21.69 5.57 2.19
CA PRO A 249 22.85 6.46 2.27
C PRO A 249 22.67 7.48 3.41
N ARG A 250 23.59 8.44 3.52
CA ARG A 250 23.31 9.65 4.34
C ARG A 250 22.20 10.45 3.62
N PRO A 251 21.12 10.84 4.30
CA PRO A 251 20.02 11.57 3.67
C PRO A 251 20.43 13.02 3.37
N GLU A 252 19.75 13.62 2.40
CA GLU A 252 19.74 15.07 2.19
C GLU A 252 18.36 15.60 2.60
N GLY A 253 18.30 16.39 3.65
CA GLY A 253 17.05 16.80 4.27
C GLY A 253 16.30 15.64 4.96
N THR A 254 14.98 15.80 5.10
CA THR A 254 14.13 14.76 5.71
C THR A 254 13.58 13.83 4.64
N VAL A 255 14.10 12.60 4.57
CA VAL A 255 13.62 11.57 3.65
C VAL A 255 12.50 10.77 4.31
N SER A 256 11.35 10.70 3.63
CA SER A 256 10.16 10.01 4.13
C SER A 256 10.11 8.56 3.66
N ILE A 257 9.83 7.66 4.60
CA ILE A 257 9.62 6.23 4.34
C ILE A 257 8.26 5.87 4.91
N SER A 258 7.33 5.42 4.06
CA SER A 258 5.99 5.01 4.49
C SER A 258 5.72 3.55 4.15
N VAL A 259 5.20 2.82 5.13
CA VAL A 259 4.87 1.41 5.02
C VAL A 259 3.40 1.25 5.40
N GLN A 260 2.55 1.00 4.40
CA GLN A 260 1.09 1.01 4.59
C GLN A 260 0.55 -0.34 5.05
N GLY A 261 1.09 -1.44 4.53
CA GLY A 261 0.64 -2.79 4.89
C GLY A 261 1.41 -3.42 6.05
N PRO A 262 0.97 -4.60 6.54
CA PRO A 262 1.68 -5.36 7.58
C PRO A 262 3.05 -5.83 7.11
N VAL A 263 4.02 -5.85 8.02
CA VAL A 263 5.39 -6.33 7.76
C VAL A 263 5.80 -7.36 8.80
N GLY A 264 6.35 -8.50 8.39
CA GLY A 264 6.97 -9.44 9.33
C GLY A 264 8.21 -8.81 9.94
N GLU A 265 9.24 -8.56 9.13
CA GLU A 265 10.50 -7.97 9.56
C GLU A 265 10.83 -6.70 8.75
N LEU A 266 11.10 -5.59 9.44
CA LEU A 266 11.60 -4.35 8.88
C LEU A 266 13.01 -4.07 9.42
N ILE A 267 14.00 -4.01 8.55
CA ILE A 267 15.38 -3.66 8.89
C ILE A 267 15.75 -2.37 8.17
N VAL A 268 16.15 -1.35 8.91
CA VAL A 268 16.64 -0.07 8.39
C VAL A 268 18.10 0.11 8.80
N ARG A 269 18.99 0.14 7.81
CA ARG A 269 20.42 0.36 7.95
C ARG A 269 20.79 1.69 7.34
N THR A 270 21.52 2.50 8.10
CA THR A 270 21.96 3.84 7.69
C THR A 270 23.42 4.03 8.11
N PRO A 271 24.16 5.00 7.56
CA PRO A 271 25.50 5.30 8.08
C PRO A 271 25.43 5.71 9.55
N THR A 272 26.43 5.29 10.33
CA THR A 272 26.55 5.67 11.75
C THR A 272 26.34 7.17 11.98
N GLY A 273 25.51 7.51 12.97
CA GLY A 273 25.15 8.89 13.32
C GLY A 273 24.00 9.50 12.50
N THR A 274 23.39 8.75 11.59
CA THR A 274 22.21 9.20 10.84
C THR A 274 20.94 9.10 11.71
N PRO A 275 20.22 10.20 11.98
CA PRO A 275 19.00 10.16 12.80
C PRO A 275 17.85 9.45 12.08
N VAL A 276 17.26 8.43 12.73
CA VAL A 276 16.09 7.71 12.24
C VAL A 276 14.95 7.77 13.25
N ARG A 277 13.81 8.33 12.86
CA ARG A 277 12.57 8.26 13.66
C ARG A 277 11.67 7.16 13.14
N LEU A 278 11.17 6.32 14.04
CA LEU A 278 10.14 5.33 13.76
C LEU A 278 8.80 5.78 14.36
N ARG A 279 7.75 5.88 13.53
CA ARG A 279 6.37 6.16 13.91
C ARG A 279 5.52 4.92 13.66
N LEU A 280 5.36 4.10 14.69
CA LEU A 280 4.73 2.77 14.63
C LEU A 280 3.23 2.89 14.87
N ARG A 281 2.48 3.36 13.88
CA ARG A 281 1.02 3.58 14.00
C ARG A 281 0.28 2.27 14.19
N GLY A 282 0.67 1.21 13.47
CA GLY A 282 0.12 -0.14 13.64
C GLY A 282 0.68 -0.92 14.83
N GLY A 283 1.67 -0.37 15.55
CA GLY A 283 2.38 -1.04 16.65
C GLY A 283 3.45 -2.04 16.17
N ALA A 284 4.20 -2.60 17.13
CA ALA A 284 5.16 -3.65 16.84
C ALA A 284 5.33 -4.68 17.97
N THR A 285 5.55 -5.95 17.65
CA THR A 285 5.85 -6.95 18.70
C THR A 285 7.22 -6.69 19.33
N THR A 286 8.21 -6.33 18.51
CA THR A 286 9.53 -5.89 18.96
C THR A 286 10.00 -4.71 18.13
N ALA A 287 10.70 -3.77 18.75
CA ALA A 287 11.38 -2.69 18.05
C ALA A 287 12.78 -2.50 18.62
N ALA A 288 13.74 -2.17 17.77
CA ALA A 288 15.09 -1.78 18.16
C ALA A 288 15.49 -0.48 17.44
N VAL A 289 15.95 0.53 18.19
CA VAL A 289 16.48 1.78 17.63
C VAL A 289 17.71 2.18 18.43
N ASP A 290 18.85 2.38 17.76
CA ASP A 290 20.11 2.82 18.38
C ASP A 290 20.47 2.03 19.66
N GLY A 291 20.37 0.70 19.59
CA GLY A 291 20.68 -0.20 20.71
C GLY A 291 19.61 -0.31 21.81
N ARG A 292 18.50 0.44 21.72
CA ARG A 292 17.34 0.30 22.63
C ARG A 292 16.33 -0.66 22.03
N ALA A 293 15.98 -1.73 22.76
CA ALA A 293 15.11 -2.79 22.26
C ALA A 293 13.80 -2.97 23.07
N PRO A 294 12.81 -2.07 22.96
CA PRO A 294 11.50 -2.28 23.58
C PRO A 294 10.74 -3.48 23.00
N ARG A 295 10.06 -4.22 23.88
CA ARG A 295 9.12 -5.29 23.53
C ARG A 295 7.67 -4.81 23.66
N LYS A 296 6.76 -5.38 22.88
CA LYS A 296 5.31 -5.08 22.87
C LYS A 296 5.03 -3.58 22.71
N VAL A 297 5.52 -3.02 21.61
CA VAL A 297 5.33 -1.60 21.30
C VAL A 297 3.89 -1.34 20.87
N LYS A 298 3.19 -0.51 21.64
CA LYS A 298 1.79 -0.16 21.38
C LYS A 298 1.64 0.61 20.07
N ALA A 299 0.47 0.47 19.45
CA ALA A 299 0.05 1.29 18.33
C ALA A 299 0.15 2.79 18.67
N GLY A 300 0.64 3.58 17.71
CA GLY A 300 0.85 5.02 17.85
C GLY A 300 2.17 5.42 18.50
N ALA A 301 3.01 4.46 18.93
CA ALA A 301 4.31 4.76 19.49
C ALA A 301 5.22 5.51 18.51
N THR A 302 6.04 6.41 19.05
CA THR A 302 7.10 7.09 18.30
C THR A 302 8.43 6.86 19.01
N LEU A 303 9.39 6.32 18.29
CA LEU A 303 10.77 6.12 18.72
C LEU A 303 11.63 7.11 17.94
N ALA A 304 12.27 8.03 18.63
CA ALA A 304 13.14 9.03 18.00
C ALA A 304 14.45 9.14 18.79
N PRO A 305 15.59 9.35 18.10
CA PRO A 305 16.85 9.60 18.75
C PRO A 305 16.85 10.94 19.48
N ALA A 306 17.78 11.10 20.41
CA ALA A 306 18.07 12.40 20.98
C ALA A 306 18.48 13.39 19.87
N GLY A 307 18.07 14.65 19.98
CA GLY A 307 18.40 15.68 18.99
C GLY A 307 17.60 15.61 17.68
N TRP A 308 16.61 14.71 17.56
CA TRP A 308 15.75 14.59 16.37
C TRP A 308 15.25 15.95 15.86
N SER A 309 14.77 16.82 16.74
CA SER A 309 14.21 18.13 16.37
C SER A 309 15.22 19.07 15.71
N ALA A 310 16.50 18.99 16.09
CA ALA A 310 17.58 19.81 15.55
C ALA A 310 18.22 19.22 14.29
N ALA A 311 18.04 17.93 14.04
CA ALA A 311 18.57 17.26 12.85
C ALA A 311 17.91 17.79 11.56
N ARG A 312 18.74 18.17 10.58
CA ARG A 312 18.30 18.60 9.25
C ARG A 312 18.17 17.42 8.29
N ASP A 313 19.20 16.58 8.30
CA ASP A 313 19.32 15.39 7.46
C ASP A 313 18.94 14.15 8.27
N ARG A 314 17.82 13.51 7.93
CA ARG A 314 17.23 12.44 8.75
C ARG A 314 16.22 11.59 7.99
N TYR A 315 16.02 10.35 8.46
CA TYR A 315 14.97 9.48 7.97
C TYR A 315 13.76 9.49 8.90
N ASP A 316 12.58 9.65 8.32
CA ASP A 316 11.31 9.56 9.04
C ASP A 316 10.49 8.39 8.51
N VAL A 317 10.45 7.31 9.30
CA VAL A 317 9.80 6.05 8.94
C VAL A 317 8.44 5.97 9.61
N VAL A 318 7.39 5.74 8.82
CA VAL A 318 6.03 5.55 9.31
C VAL A 318 5.54 4.17 8.91
N THR A 319 5.05 3.42 9.88
CA THR A 319 4.37 2.15 9.61
C THR A 319 2.90 2.29 10.01
N ALA A 320 2.01 2.33 9.02
CA ALA A 320 0.56 2.30 9.24
C ALA A 320 0.12 0.87 9.62
N GLY A 321 0.66 -0.13 8.92
CA GLY A 321 0.49 -1.54 9.26
C GLY A 321 1.27 -1.96 10.50
N ALA A 322 0.83 -3.07 11.11
CA ALA A 322 1.54 -3.70 12.22
C ALA A 322 2.85 -4.33 11.75
N VAL A 323 3.88 -4.29 12.60
CA VAL A 323 5.18 -4.88 12.31
C VAL A 323 5.53 -5.95 13.36
N THR A 324 5.97 -7.14 12.97
CA THR A 324 6.40 -8.13 13.99
C THR A 324 7.73 -7.72 14.62
N SER A 325 8.75 -7.44 13.80
CA SER A 325 10.05 -6.94 14.25
C SER A 325 10.48 -5.74 13.42
N VAL A 326 10.90 -4.67 14.09
CA VAL A 326 11.52 -3.51 13.44
C VAL A 326 12.88 -3.21 14.06
N SER A 327 13.89 -2.95 13.25
CA SER A 327 15.18 -2.45 13.70
C SER A 327 15.63 -1.27 12.86
N ALA A 328 16.22 -0.26 13.50
CA ALA A 328 16.91 0.85 12.87
C ALA A 328 18.28 1.02 13.53
N ALA A 329 19.35 0.92 12.76
CA ALA A 329 20.73 1.01 13.26
C ALA A 329 21.67 1.72 12.28
N GLY A 330 22.69 2.35 12.86
CA GLY A 330 23.87 2.80 12.16
C GLY A 330 24.83 1.64 11.89
N GLU A 331 25.37 1.58 10.68
CA GLU A 331 26.47 0.68 10.25
C GLU A 331 27.73 1.49 9.92
#